data_AF-A0A1W9R2X7-F1
#
_entry.id   AF-A0A1W9R2X7-F1
#
_cell.length_a   1.000
_cell.length_b   1.000
_cell.length_c   1.000
_cell.angle_alpha   90.00
_cell.angle_beta   90.00
_cell.angle_gamma   90.00
#
_symmetry.space_group_name_H-M   'P 1'
#
loop_
_entity.id
_entity.type
_entity.pdbx_description
1 polymer ?
#
loop_
_entity_poly.entity_id
_entity_poly.type
_entity_poly.pdbx_seq_one_letter_code
_entity_poly.pdbx_strand_id
1 'polypeptide(L)'
;MPLYEGLYSDDSYIWYKSLSKEPEIRIHNAKGFLVFILKDILLSKCKVDIQAGRVIIEKFLRDEYQYSIFRRLVLLVVGSYWDEYKDLFWKFIKVVPESFDDSEYEVELYKLLQKNVNKFTPEEKQKINNLISRGPKWLPDEKERQKYIARWKQKWYSAMQKDKYFLKLFEEQKAITGEEKIKPPSEKVFIEIPWGQGPSPLSKEEILKMSNVDLVKYLREFKTQDRWKGPTEEGLAEVLRFAVKEVPNKFVEELHLFLEAKYKYIYNILYGFEDAWKEKKSFNWGKLFDFVKKYMTKENFLEEDKKEQGEDWHSYHIINVVADLIQEGTRSDSWAFSEDYFKQAGEIIDILLGILEKLPKKEEITHRDFVTEALNTSYGRVIIAIILFSLRKARVEDKKGIKKEIKWESMQYDSLLSYIRIYIN
;
A
#
# COMPACT_ATOMS: atom_id res chain seq x y z
N MET A 1 -13.43 -32.71 -21.93
CA MET A 1 -13.12 -31.40 -21.33
C MET A 1 -11.61 -31.40 -21.10
N PRO A 2 -10.81 -30.66 -21.89
CA PRO A 2 -9.36 -30.73 -21.79
C PRO A 2 -8.88 -30.05 -20.51
N LEU A 3 -7.99 -30.70 -19.77
CA LEU A 3 -7.38 -30.32 -18.47
C LEU A 3 -6.62 -28.97 -18.42
N TYR A 4 -6.71 -28.12 -19.46
CA TYR A 4 -5.84 -26.96 -19.67
C TYR A 4 -6.55 -25.59 -19.70
N GLU A 5 -7.86 -25.53 -19.49
CA GLU A 5 -8.70 -24.33 -19.70
C GLU A 5 -8.48 -23.16 -18.71
N GLY A 6 -7.43 -23.21 -17.88
CA GLY A 6 -7.04 -22.10 -16.97
C GLY A 6 -5.53 -21.88 -16.82
N LEU A 7 -4.69 -22.58 -17.58
CA LEU A 7 -3.22 -22.52 -17.47
C LEU A 7 -2.58 -21.35 -18.25
N TYR A 8 -3.35 -20.65 -19.10
CA TYR A 8 -2.83 -19.65 -20.04
C TYR A 8 -3.45 -18.25 -19.87
N SER A 9 -3.91 -17.88 -18.67
CA SER A 9 -4.07 -16.46 -18.35
C SER A 9 -2.69 -15.83 -18.29
N ASP A 10 -2.42 -14.89 -19.19
CA ASP A 10 -1.22 -14.06 -19.12
C ASP A 10 -1.44 -12.77 -18.31
N ASP A 11 -2.66 -12.57 -17.78
CA ASP A 11 -3.12 -11.36 -17.09
C ASP A 11 -2.83 -10.07 -17.88
N SER A 12 -2.76 -10.14 -19.21
CA SER A 12 -2.44 -9.00 -20.06
C SER A 12 -3.42 -7.86 -19.93
N TYR A 13 -4.67 -8.18 -19.59
CA TYR A 13 -5.71 -7.19 -19.29
C TYR A 13 -5.46 -6.43 -17.98
N ILE A 14 -4.44 -6.80 -17.20
CA ILE A 14 -3.97 -6.07 -16.01
C ILE A 14 -2.74 -5.23 -16.37
N TRP A 15 -1.66 -5.86 -16.85
CA TRP A 15 -0.36 -5.17 -17.07
C TRP A 15 -0.27 -4.41 -18.40
N TYR A 16 -1.17 -4.67 -19.36
CA TYR A 16 -1.35 -3.90 -20.59
C TYR A 16 -2.84 -3.66 -20.81
N LYS A 17 -3.45 -2.83 -19.94
CA LYS A 17 -4.91 -2.70 -19.80
C LYS A 17 -5.66 -2.38 -21.09
N SER A 18 -5.09 -1.57 -21.98
CA SER A 18 -5.71 -1.26 -23.26
C SER A 18 -4.69 -1.23 -24.40
N LEU A 19 -4.93 -2.02 -25.44
CA LEU A 19 -4.11 -2.00 -26.66
C LEU A 19 -4.25 -0.70 -27.46
N SER A 20 -5.40 -0.05 -27.36
CA SER A 20 -5.71 1.17 -28.12
C SER A 20 -5.09 2.45 -27.57
N LYS A 21 -4.48 2.41 -26.38
CA LYS A 21 -3.75 3.54 -25.80
C LYS A 21 -2.26 3.29 -25.84
N GLU A 22 -1.49 4.37 -25.77
CA GLU A 22 -0.09 4.27 -25.45
C GLU A 22 0.05 3.72 -24.03
N PRO A 23 0.83 2.66 -23.84
CA PRO A 23 1.10 2.12 -22.51
C PRO A 23 1.89 3.12 -21.67
N GLU A 24 1.57 3.20 -20.38
CA GLU A 24 2.46 3.83 -19.38
C GLU A 24 3.66 2.88 -19.15
N ILE A 25 4.60 2.83 -20.10
CA ILE A 25 5.76 1.93 -20.03
C ILE A 25 6.76 2.49 -19.02
N ARG A 26 6.94 1.77 -17.91
CA ARG A 26 8.14 1.92 -17.07
C ARG A 26 9.32 1.24 -17.76
N ILE A 27 10.51 1.83 -17.66
CA ILE A 27 11.75 1.46 -18.37
C ILE A 27 12.17 -0.03 -18.22
N HIS A 28 11.61 -0.76 -17.26
CA HIS A 28 11.95 -2.16 -16.96
C HIS A 28 10.92 -3.22 -17.44
N ASN A 29 9.86 -2.85 -18.16
CA ASN A 29 8.84 -3.81 -18.61
C ASN A 29 9.06 -4.32 -20.05
N ALA A 30 9.91 -5.35 -20.19
CA ALA A 30 10.22 -5.96 -21.49
C ALA A 30 8.98 -6.51 -22.21
N LYS A 31 8.03 -7.14 -21.50
CA LYS A 31 6.79 -7.68 -22.09
C LYS A 31 5.91 -6.57 -22.66
N GLY A 32 5.73 -5.49 -21.90
CA GLY A 32 4.97 -4.32 -22.34
C GLY A 32 5.59 -3.66 -23.57
N PHE A 33 6.91 -3.53 -23.61
CA PHE A 33 7.61 -2.96 -24.76
C PHE A 33 7.48 -3.82 -26.03
N LEU A 34 7.61 -5.15 -25.88
CA LEU A 34 7.41 -6.08 -27.01
C LEU A 34 5.98 -6.02 -27.56
N VAL A 35 4.97 -5.98 -26.70
CA VAL A 35 3.57 -5.83 -27.12
C VAL A 35 3.34 -4.50 -27.83
N PHE A 36 3.91 -3.41 -27.31
CA PHE A 36 3.81 -2.10 -27.93
C PHE A 36 4.35 -2.12 -29.37
N ILE A 37 5.55 -2.65 -29.58
CA ILE A 37 6.14 -2.78 -30.91
C ILE A 37 5.32 -3.72 -31.80
N LEU A 38 4.98 -4.91 -31.29
CA LEU A 38 4.23 -5.91 -32.03
C LEU A 38 2.89 -5.35 -32.52
N LYS A 39 2.19 -4.61 -31.67
CA LYS A 39 0.92 -3.95 -31.97
C LYS A 39 1.04 -3.02 -33.19
N ASP A 40 2.01 -2.13 -33.19
CA ASP A 40 2.17 -1.13 -34.24
C ASP A 40 2.62 -1.76 -35.56
N ILE A 41 3.52 -2.75 -35.49
CA ILE A 41 3.92 -3.56 -36.64
C ILE A 41 2.70 -4.31 -37.22
N LEU A 42 1.89 -4.95 -36.38
CA LEU A 42 0.71 -5.70 -36.82
C LEU A 42 -0.31 -4.80 -37.50
N LEU A 43 -0.65 -3.66 -36.90
CA LEU A 43 -1.58 -2.70 -37.50
C LEU A 43 -1.06 -2.24 -38.87
N SER A 44 0.23 -1.92 -38.96
CA SER A 44 0.85 -1.48 -40.20
C SER A 44 0.86 -2.57 -41.27
N LYS A 45 1.25 -3.80 -40.91
CA LYS A 45 1.27 -4.94 -41.83
C LYS A 45 -0.13 -5.29 -42.33
N CYS A 46 -1.12 -5.35 -41.43
CA CYS A 46 -2.50 -5.68 -41.78
C CYS A 46 -3.17 -4.63 -42.68
N LYS A 47 -2.72 -3.37 -42.61
CA LYS A 47 -3.16 -2.28 -43.49
C LYS A 47 -2.54 -2.37 -44.88
N VAL A 48 -1.25 -2.64 -44.97
CA VAL A 48 -0.49 -2.61 -46.23
C VAL A 48 -0.70 -3.89 -47.06
N ASP A 49 -0.81 -5.04 -46.40
CA ASP A 49 -0.90 -6.34 -47.04
C ASP A 49 -1.95 -7.20 -46.33
N ILE A 50 -3.19 -7.09 -46.82
CA ILE A 50 -4.36 -7.73 -46.23
C ILE A 50 -4.21 -9.25 -46.24
N GLN A 51 -3.68 -9.83 -47.31
CA GLN A 51 -3.57 -11.29 -47.41
C GLN A 51 -2.59 -11.83 -46.36
N ALA A 52 -1.39 -11.27 -46.27
CA ALA A 52 -0.43 -11.68 -45.26
C ALA A 52 -0.91 -11.35 -43.84
N GLY A 53 -1.54 -10.19 -43.64
CA GLY A 53 -2.14 -9.80 -42.37
C GLY A 53 -3.18 -10.81 -41.89
N ARG A 54 -4.09 -11.23 -42.77
CA ARG A 54 -5.12 -12.24 -42.46
C ARG A 54 -4.50 -13.56 -42.04
N VAL A 55 -3.45 -14.03 -42.72
CA VAL A 55 -2.74 -15.26 -42.33
C VAL A 55 -2.20 -15.16 -40.89
N ILE A 56 -1.60 -14.02 -40.52
CA ILE A 56 -1.05 -13.82 -39.17
C ILE A 56 -2.16 -13.78 -38.11
N ILE A 57 -3.22 -13.01 -38.34
CA ILE A 57 -4.30 -12.82 -37.36
C ILE A 57 -5.13 -14.11 -37.20
N GLU A 58 -5.34 -14.87 -38.26
CA GLU A 58 -5.95 -16.20 -38.15
C GLU A 58 -5.09 -17.16 -37.33
N LYS A 59 -3.76 -17.02 -37.42
CA LYS A 59 -2.82 -17.83 -36.65
C LYS A 59 -2.96 -17.57 -35.13
N PHE A 60 -3.16 -16.32 -34.72
CA PHE A 60 -3.36 -15.94 -33.32
C PHE A 60 -4.64 -16.49 -32.67
N LEU A 61 -5.56 -17.07 -33.43
CA LEU A 61 -6.74 -17.77 -32.93
C LEU A 61 -6.52 -19.28 -32.73
N ARG A 62 -5.34 -19.80 -33.08
CA ARG A 62 -5.01 -21.24 -32.98
C ARG A 62 -4.40 -21.59 -31.64
N ASP A 63 -4.44 -22.87 -31.31
CA ASP A 63 -3.92 -23.42 -30.05
C ASP A 63 -2.41 -23.23 -29.84
N GLU A 64 -1.64 -22.82 -30.86
CA GLU A 64 -0.23 -22.48 -30.70
C GLU A 64 -0.03 -21.10 -30.03
N TYR A 65 -1.04 -20.23 -30.03
CA TYR A 65 -1.05 -18.90 -29.39
C TYR A 65 -2.07 -18.85 -28.26
N GLN A 66 -1.74 -19.50 -27.13
CA GLN A 66 -2.70 -19.76 -26.05
C GLN A 66 -2.98 -18.55 -25.15
N TYR A 67 -2.01 -17.64 -25.04
CA TYR A 67 -2.08 -16.44 -24.21
C TYR A 67 -3.09 -15.42 -24.74
N SER A 68 -3.86 -14.82 -23.83
CA SER A 68 -4.97 -13.93 -24.20
C SER A 68 -4.54 -12.66 -24.93
N ILE A 69 -3.29 -12.20 -24.76
CA ILE A 69 -2.75 -11.06 -25.51
C ILE A 69 -2.88 -11.21 -27.04
N PHE A 70 -2.70 -12.41 -27.58
CA PHE A 70 -2.79 -12.65 -29.03
C PHE A 70 -4.23 -12.51 -29.53
N ARG A 71 -5.21 -12.99 -28.75
CA ARG A 71 -6.63 -12.82 -29.07
C ARG A 71 -7.07 -11.36 -28.88
N ARG A 72 -6.51 -10.65 -27.90
CA ARG A 72 -6.71 -9.19 -27.76
C ARG A 72 -6.15 -8.41 -28.95
N LEU A 73 -4.99 -8.82 -29.50
CA LEU A 73 -4.44 -8.27 -30.74
C LEU A 73 -5.34 -8.55 -31.96
N VAL A 74 -5.98 -9.72 -32.03
CA VAL A 74 -7.01 -10.01 -33.05
C VAL A 74 -8.14 -8.99 -32.96
N LEU A 75 -8.70 -8.77 -31.76
CA LEU A 75 -9.77 -7.79 -31.55
C LEU A 75 -9.34 -6.37 -31.91
N LEU A 76 -8.10 -5.98 -31.61
CA LEU A 76 -7.55 -4.68 -32.00
C LEU A 76 -7.52 -4.51 -33.53
N VAL A 77 -6.99 -5.49 -34.26
CA VAL A 77 -6.87 -5.41 -35.73
C VAL A 77 -8.26 -5.41 -36.36
N VAL A 78 -9.13 -6.33 -35.96
CA VAL A 78 -10.52 -6.40 -36.44
C VAL A 78 -11.28 -5.12 -36.15
N GLY A 79 -11.14 -4.56 -34.94
CA GLY A 79 -11.75 -3.29 -34.59
C GLY A 79 -11.17 -2.10 -35.36
N SER A 80 -9.97 -2.23 -35.90
CA SER A 80 -9.30 -1.18 -36.69
C SER A 80 -9.62 -1.24 -38.18
N TYR A 81 -9.79 -2.44 -38.72
CA TYR A 81 -10.02 -2.74 -40.13
C TYR A 81 -11.23 -3.67 -40.29
N TRP A 82 -12.40 -3.18 -39.86
CA TRP A 82 -13.61 -4.00 -39.78
C TRP A 82 -14.01 -4.60 -41.12
N ASP A 83 -14.00 -3.81 -42.19
CA ASP A 83 -14.52 -4.24 -43.50
C ASP A 83 -13.68 -5.39 -44.07
N GLU A 84 -12.37 -5.38 -43.81
CA GLU A 84 -11.41 -6.35 -44.30
C GLU A 84 -11.24 -7.57 -43.39
N TYR A 85 -11.59 -7.50 -42.09
CA TYR A 85 -11.30 -8.56 -41.10
C TYR A 85 -12.49 -9.01 -40.25
N LYS A 86 -13.72 -8.49 -40.45
CA LYS A 86 -14.89 -8.83 -39.62
C LYS A 86 -15.23 -10.30 -39.52
N ASP A 87 -14.88 -11.13 -40.50
CA ASP A 87 -15.09 -12.57 -40.41
C ASP A 87 -14.25 -13.21 -39.28
N LEU A 88 -13.08 -12.64 -38.97
CA LEU A 88 -12.24 -13.08 -37.86
C LEU A 88 -12.84 -12.75 -36.49
N PHE A 89 -13.68 -11.71 -36.38
CA PHE A 89 -14.49 -11.49 -35.17
C PHE A 89 -15.34 -12.71 -34.87
N TRP A 90 -16.04 -13.22 -35.89
CA TRP A 90 -16.93 -14.37 -35.73
C TRP A 90 -16.16 -15.66 -35.48
N LYS A 91 -14.93 -15.80 -35.99
CA LYS A 91 -14.03 -16.89 -35.61
C LYS A 91 -13.61 -16.77 -34.14
N PHE A 92 -13.23 -15.56 -33.69
CA PHE A 92 -12.89 -15.30 -32.30
C PHE A 92 -14.05 -15.67 -31.35
N ILE A 93 -15.30 -15.26 -31.64
CA ILE A 93 -16.47 -15.61 -30.81
C ILE A 93 -16.69 -17.14 -30.74
N LYS A 94 -16.32 -17.89 -31.77
CA LYS A 94 -16.39 -19.37 -31.73
C LYS A 94 -15.29 -19.97 -30.85
N VAL A 95 -14.09 -19.40 -30.90
CA VAL A 95 -12.93 -19.85 -30.09
C VAL A 95 -13.10 -19.45 -28.62
N VAL A 96 -13.72 -18.31 -28.35
CA VAL A 96 -13.99 -17.77 -27.01
C VAL A 96 -15.50 -17.48 -26.87
N PRO A 97 -16.36 -18.50 -26.68
CA PRO A 97 -17.81 -18.32 -26.64
C PRO A 97 -18.29 -17.38 -25.52
N GLU A 98 -17.54 -17.29 -24.43
CA GLU A 98 -17.86 -16.52 -23.23
C GLU A 98 -17.14 -15.15 -23.20
N SER A 99 -16.65 -14.66 -24.35
CA SER A 99 -15.80 -13.47 -24.41
C SER A 99 -16.44 -12.18 -23.85
N PHE A 100 -17.77 -12.10 -23.79
CA PHE A 100 -18.49 -10.95 -23.20
C PHE A 100 -18.55 -10.98 -21.67
N ASP A 101 -18.30 -12.14 -21.06
CA ASP A 101 -18.18 -12.33 -19.61
C ASP A 101 -16.74 -12.36 -19.12
N ASP A 102 -15.80 -12.56 -20.04
CA ASP A 102 -14.38 -12.62 -19.74
C ASP A 102 -13.76 -11.21 -19.68
N SER A 103 -13.23 -10.89 -18.50
CA SER A 103 -12.56 -9.61 -18.25
C SER A 103 -11.29 -9.41 -19.09
N GLU A 104 -10.69 -10.49 -19.63
CA GLU A 104 -9.50 -10.41 -20.48
C GLU A 104 -9.75 -9.61 -21.77
N TYR A 105 -10.96 -9.70 -22.33
CA TYR A 105 -11.30 -9.14 -23.63
C TYR A 105 -12.20 -7.90 -23.54
N GLU A 106 -12.64 -7.54 -22.34
CA GLU A 106 -13.68 -6.53 -22.12
C GLU A 106 -13.37 -5.19 -22.79
N VAL A 107 -12.16 -4.66 -22.58
CA VAL A 107 -11.74 -3.35 -23.09
C VAL A 107 -11.69 -3.35 -24.62
N GLU A 108 -11.04 -4.33 -25.21
CA GLU A 108 -10.89 -4.44 -26.67
C GLU A 108 -12.23 -4.69 -27.36
N LEU A 109 -13.08 -5.58 -26.82
CA LEU A 109 -14.43 -5.82 -27.35
C LEU A 109 -15.29 -4.56 -27.29
N TYR A 110 -15.30 -3.86 -26.15
CA TYR A 110 -16.10 -2.65 -25.97
C TYR A 110 -15.72 -1.60 -27.03
N LYS A 111 -14.42 -1.42 -27.26
CA LYS A 111 -13.91 -0.47 -28.26
C LYS A 111 -14.23 -0.89 -29.69
N LEU A 112 -14.08 -2.18 -30.01
CA LEU A 112 -14.44 -2.71 -31.32
C LEU A 112 -15.91 -2.41 -31.63
N LEU A 113 -16.81 -2.69 -30.68
CA LEU A 113 -18.25 -2.41 -30.83
C LEU A 113 -18.51 -0.91 -31.00
N GLN A 114 -17.92 -0.09 -30.13
CA GLN A 114 -18.09 1.36 -30.15
C GLN A 114 -17.61 2.01 -31.47
N LYS A 115 -16.49 1.55 -31.99
CA LYS A 115 -15.88 2.09 -33.20
C LYS A 115 -16.63 1.68 -34.47
N ASN A 116 -17.21 0.48 -34.50
CA ASN A 116 -17.70 -0.13 -35.74
C ASN A 116 -19.22 -0.28 -35.83
N VAL A 117 -19.99 0.13 -34.81
CA VAL A 117 -21.46 -0.03 -34.81
C VAL A 117 -22.18 0.45 -36.08
N ASN A 118 -21.70 1.56 -36.67
CA ASN A 118 -22.28 2.14 -37.89
C ASN A 118 -22.00 1.30 -39.15
N LYS A 119 -21.01 0.40 -39.10
CA LYS A 119 -20.63 -0.50 -40.20
C LYS A 119 -21.31 -1.87 -40.11
N PHE A 120 -21.99 -2.17 -39.00
CA PHE A 120 -22.64 -3.47 -38.82
C PHE A 120 -23.87 -3.59 -39.72
N THR A 121 -24.00 -4.73 -40.39
CA THR A 121 -25.23 -5.08 -41.11
C THR A 121 -26.36 -5.35 -40.11
N PRO A 122 -27.64 -5.27 -40.52
CA PRO A 122 -28.77 -5.61 -39.64
C PRO A 122 -28.64 -7.01 -39.01
N GLU A 123 -28.14 -7.98 -39.78
CA GLU A 123 -27.90 -9.36 -39.33
C GLU A 123 -26.78 -9.43 -38.28
N GLU A 124 -25.69 -8.67 -38.48
CA GLU A 124 -24.59 -8.59 -37.51
C GLU A 124 -25.06 -7.95 -36.20
N LYS A 125 -25.87 -6.89 -36.28
CA LYS A 125 -26.49 -6.25 -35.10
C LYS A 125 -27.34 -7.23 -34.32
N GLN A 126 -28.17 -8.03 -35.02
CA GLN A 126 -28.99 -9.05 -34.39
C GLN A 126 -28.15 -10.15 -33.74
N LYS A 127 -27.07 -10.62 -34.40
CA LYS A 127 -26.15 -11.61 -33.83
C LYS A 127 -25.45 -11.09 -32.57
N ILE A 128 -24.97 -9.84 -32.56
CA ILE A 128 -24.36 -9.21 -31.39
C ILE A 128 -25.39 -9.09 -30.26
N ASN A 129 -26.60 -8.62 -30.57
CA ASN A 129 -27.68 -8.57 -29.60
C ASN A 129 -28.00 -9.95 -29.01
N ASN A 130 -28.01 -11.01 -29.81
CA ASN A 130 -28.23 -12.37 -29.33
C ASN A 130 -27.12 -12.88 -28.40
N LEU A 131 -25.89 -12.37 -28.51
CA LEU A 131 -24.81 -12.68 -27.57
C LEU A 131 -25.04 -11.95 -26.24
N ILE A 132 -25.35 -10.65 -26.27
CA ILE A 132 -25.56 -9.82 -25.08
C ILE A 132 -26.88 -10.18 -24.36
N SER A 133 -27.93 -10.53 -25.10
CA SER A 133 -29.25 -10.80 -24.51
C SER A 133 -29.29 -12.05 -23.64
N ARG A 134 -28.37 -13.01 -23.87
CA ARG A 134 -28.15 -14.19 -23.00
C ARG A 134 -27.79 -13.79 -21.56
N GLY A 135 -27.16 -12.63 -21.40
CA GLY A 135 -26.72 -12.14 -20.10
C GLY A 135 -25.46 -12.87 -19.59
N PRO A 136 -24.99 -12.47 -18.39
CA PRO A 136 -23.77 -13.01 -17.83
C PRO A 136 -23.92 -14.42 -17.30
N LYS A 137 -22.86 -15.23 -17.43
CA LYS A 137 -22.76 -16.58 -16.89
C LYS A 137 -22.80 -16.61 -15.35
N TRP A 138 -22.05 -15.71 -14.70
CA TRP A 138 -22.02 -15.62 -13.24
C TRP A 138 -23.12 -14.68 -12.75
N LEU A 139 -23.97 -15.20 -11.86
CA LEU A 139 -25.12 -14.49 -11.36
C LEU A 139 -25.04 -14.35 -9.83
N PRO A 140 -25.29 -13.15 -9.27
CA PRO A 140 -25.35 -12.94 -7.83
C PRO A 140 -26.65 -13.53 -7.24
N ASP A 141 -26.82 -13.37 -5.93
CA ASP A 141 -28.01 -13.78 -5.19
C ASP A 141 -29.32 -13.20 -5.78
N GLU A 142 -30.41 -13.93 -5.56
CA GLU A 142 -31.72 -13.69 -6.21
C GLU A 142 -32.23 -12.26 -6.08
N LYS A 143 -31.97 -11.63 -4.93
CA LYS A 143 -32.42 -10.27 -4.60
C LYS A 143 -31.81 -9.19 -5.51
N GLU A 144 -30.61 -9.42 -6.06
CA GLU A 144 -29.91 -8.47 -6.93
C GLU A 144 -29.78 -8.95 -8.38
N ARG A 145 -30.14 -10.21 -8.66
CA ARG A 145 -29.97 -10.87 -9.96
C ARG A 145 -30.51 -10.04 -11.14
N GLN A 146 -31.75 -9.55 -11.05
CA GLN A 146 -32.38 -8.81 -12.14
C GLN A 146 -31.65 -7.50 -12.45
N LYS A 147 -31.30 -6.74 -11.41
CA LYS A 147 -30.60 -5.45 -11.57
C LYS A 147 -29.17 -5.65 -12.06
N TYR A 148 -28.50 -6.71 -11.61
CA TYR A 148 -27.16 -7.08 -12.07
C TYR A 148 -27.14 -7.43 -13.56
N ILE A 149 -28.05 -8.31 -14.02
CA ILE A 149 -28.16 -8.68 -15.44
C ILE A 149 -28.44 -7.45 -16.29
N ALA A 150 -29.37 -6.59 -15.85
CA ALA A 150 -29.70 -5.36 -16.56
C ALA A 150 -28.49 -4.41 -16.67
N ARG A 151 -27.73 -4.22 -15.58
CA ARG A 151 -26.48 -3.42 -15.59
C ARG A 151 -25.45 -3.99 -16.56
N TRP A 152 -25.25 -5.31 -16.56
CA TRP A 152 -24.31 -5.96 -17.46
C TRP A 152 -24.69 -5.75 -18.94
N LYS A 153 -25.99 -5.91 -19.27
CA LYS A 153 -26.50 -5.68 -20.63
C LYS A 153 -26.39 -4.21 -21.02
N GLN A 154 -26.78 -3.32 -20.12
CA GLN A 154 -26.71 -1.88 -20.29
C GLN A 154 -25.27 -1.42 -20.58
N LYS A 155 -24.26 -2.00 -19.91
CA LYS A 155 -22.84 -1.74 -20.18
C LYS A 155 -22.49 -2.03 -21.64
N TRP A 156 -22.82 -3.21 -22.15
CA TRP A 156 -22.49 -3.57 -23.53
C TRP A 156 -23.24 -2.75 -24.57
N TYR A 157 -24.54 -2.48 -24.37
CA TYR A 157 -25.30 -1.60 -25.26
C TYR A 157 -24.81 -0.16 -25.21
N SER A 158 -24.24 0.30 -24.09
CA SER A 158 -23.67 1.65 -23.98
C SER A 158 -22.57 1.91 -25.02
N ALA A 159 -21.80 0.88 -25.41
CA ALA A 159 -20.79 0.99 -26.44
C ALA A 159 -21.38 1.44 -27.79
N MET A 160 -22.63 1.06 -28.06
CA MET A 160 -23.27 1.11 -29.38
C MET A 160 -24.42 2.13 -29.47
N GLN A 161 -24.56 3.04 -28.50
CA GLN A 161 -25.65 4.03 -28.44
C GLN A 161 -25.80 4.96 -29.65
N LYS A 162 -24.74 5.09 -30.48
CA LYS A 162 -24.81 5.87 -31.73
C LYS A 162 -25.77 5.26 -32.75
N ASP A 163 -26.09 3.97 -32.60
CA ASP A 163 -27.06 3.27 -33.44
C ASP A 163 -28.42 3.19 -32.75
N LYS A 164 -29.49 3.49 -33.50
CA LYS A 164 -30.86 3.56 -32.97
C LYS A 164 -31.36 2.22 -32.40
N TYR A 165 -30.92 1.09 -32.97
CA TYR A 165 -31.36 -0.23 -32.52
C TYR A 165 -30.77 -0.53 -31.13
N PHE A 166 -29.47 -0.30 -30.92
CA PHE A 166 -28.84 -0.50 -29.62
C PHE A 166 -29.18 0.58 -28.58
N LEU A 167 -29.46 1.81 -29.01
CA LEU A 167 -29.95 2.87 -28.13
C LEU A 167 -31.25 2.45 -27.44
N LYS A 168 -32.20 1.88 -28.20
CA LYS A 168 -33.45 1.37 -27.62
C LYS A 168 -33.19 0.28 -26.57
N LEU A 169 -32.34 -0.68 -26.88
CA LEU A 169 -31.96 -1.76 -25.95
C LEU A 169 -31.27 -1.23 -24.69
N PHE A 170 -30.43 -0.20 -24.82
CA PHE A 170 -29.82 0.49 -23.69
C PHE A 170 -30.89 1.12 -22.78
N GLU A 171 -31.85 1.87 -23.35
CA GLU A 171 -32.91 2.53 -22.57
C GLU A 171 -33.82 1.51 -21.86
N GLU A 172 -34.10 0.37 -22.49
CA GLU A 172 -34.83 -0.73 -21.85
C GLU A 172 -34.11 -1.26 -20.60
N GLN A 173 -32.78 -1.40 -20.65
CA GLN A 173 -32.03 -1.84 -19.46
C GLN A 173 -31.90 -0.71 -18.42
N LYS A 174 -31.74 0.55 -18.87
CA LYS A 174 -31.70 1.73 -18.01
C LYS A 174 -32.98 1.88 -17.17
N ALA A 175 -34.14 1.58 -17.74
CA ALA A 175 -35.42 1.60 -17.01
C ALA A 175 -35.44 0.62 -15.82
N ILE A 176 -34.67 -0.47 -15.88
CA ILE A 176 -34.55 -1.47 -14.80
C ILE A 176 -33.49 -1.03 -13.77
N THR A 177 -32.37 -0.49 -14.23
CA THR A 177 -31.24 -0.16 -13.34
C THR A 177 -31.41 1.17 -12.62
N GLY A 178 -32.09 2.13 -13.24
CA GLY A 178 -32.17 3.53 -12.82
C GLY A 178 -30.87 4.32 -13.09
N GLU A 179 -29.92 3.77 -13.85
CA GLU A 179 -28.62 4.41 -14.09
C GLU A 179 -28.58 5.17 -15.41
N GLU A 180 -28.49 6.49 -15.32
CA GLU A 180 -28.41 7.39 -16.47
C GLU A 180 -27.18 7.13 -17.35
N LYS A 181 -26.04 6.81 -16.72
CA LYS A 181 -24.77 6.57 -17.41
C LYS A 181 -24.06 5.39 -16.79
N ILE A 182 -23.63 4.45 -17.63
CA ILE A 182 -22.66 3.42 -17.24
C ILE A 182 -21.29 3.86 -17.73
N LYS A 183 -20.29 3.76 -16.85
CA LYS A 183 -18.91 4.05 -17.21
C LYS A 183 -18.40 2.96 -18.16
N PRO A 184 -17.71 3.33 -19.25
CA PRO A 184 -17.02 2.33 -20.08
C PRO A 184 -15.95 1.60 -19.26
N PRO A 185 -15.50 0.41 -19.72
CA PRO A 185 -14.40 -0.30 -19.09
C PRO A 185 -13.17 0.60 -18.92
N SER A 186 -12.53 0.56 -17.74
CA SER A 186 -11.33 1.36 -17.49
C SER A 186 -10.20 0.90 -18.39
N GLU A 187 -9.62 1.84 -19.12
CA GLU A 187 -8.45 1.61 -19.97
C GLU A 187 -7.12 1.86 -19.24
N LYS A 188 -7.18 2.39 -18.02
CA LYS A 188 -6.00 2.64 -17.19
C LYS A 188 -5.81 1.49 -16.22
N VAL A 189 -4.55 1.14 -16.00
CA VAL A 189 -4.12 0.26 -14.92
C VAL A 189 -4.51 0.95 -13.61
N PHE A 190 -5.62 0.53 -13.03
CA PHE A 190 -6.04 1.01 -11.73
C PHE A 190 -5.48 0.03 -10.71
N ILE A 191 -4.25 0.28 -10.26
CA ILE A 191 -3.77 -0.31 -9.02
C ILE A 191 -4.26 0.64 -7.95
N GLU A 192 -5.36 0.30 -7.30
CA GLU A 192 -5.66 0.83 -5.98
C GLU A 192 -4.59 0.23 -5.06
N ILE A 193 -3.45 0.90 -4.94
CA ILE A 193 -2.54 0.66 -3.81
C ILE A 193 -3.19 1.43 -2.67
N PRO A 194 -3.57 0.79 -1.55
CA PRO A 194 -3.93 1.53 -0.35
C PRO A 194 -2.76 2.46 -0.04
N TRP A 195 -2.95 3.76 -0.25
CA TRP A 195 -1.92 4.75 0.00
C TRP A 195 -1.96 5.13 1.47
N GLY A 196 -0.83 4.99 2.15
CA GLY A 196 -0.67 5.38 3.56
C GLY A 196 -1.23 4.34 4.55
N GLN A 197 -1.38 4.77 5.80
CA GLN A 197 -1.77 3.90 6.91
C GLN A 197 -3.24 3.48 6.88
N GLY A 198 -4.04 3.98 5.93
CA GLY A 198 -5.50 3.81 5.88
C GLY A 198 -6.24 4.84 6.76
N PRO A 199 -7.57 4.97 6.63
CA PRO A 199 -8.33 5.93 7.41
C PRO A 199 -8.37 5.55 8.89
N SER A 200 -8.37 6.54 9.78
CA SER A 200 -8.61 6.32 11.21
C SER A 200 -10.12 6.24 11.51
N PRO A 201 -10.57 5.40 12.46
CA PRO A 201 -11.97 5.38 12.90
C PRO A 201 -12.33 6.56 13.80
N LEU A 202 -11.33 7.25 14.35
CA LEU A 202 -11.48 8.46 15.17
C LEU A 202 -10.70 9.61 14.55
N SER A 203 -11.29 10.80 14.56
CA SER A 203 -10.58 12.05 14.33
C SER A 203 -9.70 12.41 15.53
N LYS A 204 -8.72 13.28 15.29
CA LYS A 204 -7.86 13.81 16.34
C LYS A 204 -8.67 14.55 17.41
N GLU A 205 -9.67 15.31 17.00
CA GLU A 205 -10.55 16.07 17.89
C GLU A 205 -11.38 15.15 18.78
N GLU A 206 -11.81 13.98 18.29
CA GLU A 206 -12.48 12.96 19.09
C GLU A 206 -11.53 12.36 20.13
N ILE A 207 -10.31 11.97 19.75
CA ILE A 207 -9.28 11.48 20.68
C ILE A 207 -9.00 12.52 21.79
N LEU A 208 -8.89 13.80 21.44
CA LEU A 208 -8.63 14.87 22.40
C LEU A 208 -9.81 15.12 23.35
N LYS A 209 -11.05 14.81 22.95
CA LYS A 209 -12.24 14.92 23.80
C LYS A 209 -12.45 13.71 24.71
N MET A 210 -12.02 12.52 24.30
CA MET A 210 -12.15 11.29 25.09
C MET A 210 -11.30 11.33 26.37
N SER A 211 -11.74 10.65 27.43
CA SER A 211 -10.86 10.37 28.57
C SER A 211 -9.78 9.36 28.15
N ASN A 212 -8.60 9.38 28.79
CA ASN A 212 -7.56 8.40 28.49
C ASN A 212 -8.00 6.97 28.85
N VAL A 213 -8.89 6.81 29.85
CA VAL A 213 -9.48 5.51 30.20
C VAL A 213 -10.32 4.96 29.06
N ASP A 214 -11.22 5.78 28.50
CA ASP A 214 -12.06 5.37 27.37
C ASP A 214 -11.24 5.14 26.10
N LEU A 215 -10.22 5.97 25.88
CA LEU A 215 -9.32 5.83 24.74
C LEU A 215 -8.55 4.50 24.80
N VAL A 216 -7.95 4.15 25.94
CA VAL A 216 -7.24 2.87 26.10
C VAL A 216 -8.18 1.68 25.85
N LYS A 217 -9.43 1.76 26.35
CA LYS A 217 -10.44 0.74 26.08
C LYS A 217 -10.72 0.62 24.59
N TYR A 218 -10.92 1.74 23.91
CA TYR A 218 -11.17 1.78 22.46
C TYR A 218 -10.01 1.19 21.66
N LEU A 219 -8.76 1.58 21.97
CA LEU A 219 -7.55 1.08 21.30
C LEU A 219 -7.40 -0.46 21.42
N ARG A 220 -7.84 -1.02 22.56
CA ARG A 220 -7.82 -2.46 22.81
C ARG A 220 -8.88 -3.20 21.97
N GLU A 221 -10.09 -2.67 21.94
CA GLU A 221 -11.26 -3.30 21.31
C GLU A 221 -11.27 -3.14 19.78
N PHE A 222 -10.73 -2.04 19.26
CA PHE A 222 -10.73 -1.79 17.82
C PHE A 222 -9.88 -2.82 17.05
N LYS A 223 -10.47 -3.34 15.97
CA LYS A 223 -9.87 -4.28 15.03
C LYS A 223 -10.28 -3.91 13.62
N THR A 224 -9.30 -3.83 12.70
CA THR A 224 -9.55 -3.57 11.28
C THR A 224 -10.42 -4.69 10.68
N GLN A 225 -11.59 -4.33 10.16
CA GLN A 225 -12.51 -5.27 9.50
C GLN A 225 -12.27 -5.35 7.99
N ASP A 226 -12.07 -4.20 7.35
CA ASP A 226 -11.82 -4.07 5.92
C ASP A 226 -10.55 -3.24 5.70
N ARG A 227 -9.44 -3.90 5.37
CA ARG A 227 -8.15 -3.24 5.09
C ARG A 227 -8.18 -2.39 3.80
N TRP A 228 -9.14 -2.60 2.91
CA TRP A 228 -9.22 -1.93 1.61
C TRP A 228 -10.06 -0.65 1.65
N LYS A 229 -11.19 -0.68 2.37
CA LYS A 229 -12.15 0.44 2.40
C LYS A 229 -12.52 0.92 3.79
N GLY A 230 -12.05 0.23 4.83
CA GLY A 230 -12.41 0.50 6.22
C GLY A 230 -11.28 1.16 7.00
N PRO A 231 -11.60 1.65 8.22
CA PRO A 231 -10.59 2.19 9.11
C PRO A 231 -9.59 1.13 9.57
N THR A 232 -8.34 1.55 9.73
CA THR A 232 -7.20 0.69 10.05
C THR A 232 -6.65 0.98 11.45
N GLU A 233 -6.00 -0.03 12.05
CA GLU A 233 -5.30 0.18 13.33
C GLU A 233 -4.10 1.12 13.16
N GLU A 234 -3.43 1.06 12.01
CA GLU A 234 -2.34 1.97 11.64
C GLU A 234 -2.86 3.41 11.54
N GLY A 235 -3.95 3.65 10.80
CA GLY A 235 -4.56 4.98 10.71
C GLY A 235 -4.97 5.53 12.07
N LEU A 236 -5.53 4.69 12.95
CA LEU A 236 -5.83 5.07 14.33
C LEU A 236 -4.56 5.45 15.12
N ALA A 237 -3.49 4.68 14.98
CA ALA A 237 -2.22 4.93 15.66
C ALA A 237 -1.56 6.24 15.19
N GLU A 238 -1.63 6.56 13.89
CA GLU A 238 -1.14 7.82 13.34
C GLU A 238 -1.92 9.03 13.89
N VAL A 239 -3.25 8.94 13.92
CA VAL A 239 -4.07 10.03 14.50
C VAL A 239 -3.83 10.18 16.00
N LEU A 240 -3.59 9.08 16.72
CA LEU A 240 -3.17 9.11 18.12
C LEU A 240 -1.82 9.84 18.30
N ARG A 241 -0.82 9.59 17.45
CA ARG A 241 0.45 10.35 17.45
C ARG A 241 0.20 11.84 17.30
N PHE A 242 -0.63 12.26 16.34
CA PHE A 242 -0.95 13.67 16.13
C PHE A 242 -1.68 14.29 17.32
N ALA A 243 -2.56 13.55 17.99
CA ALA A 243 -3.22 14.02 19.20
C ALA A 243 -2.21 14.22 20.36
N VAL A 244 -1.28 13.27 20.57
CA VAL A 244 -0.22 13.37 21.58
C VAL A 244 0.70 14.55 21.28
N LYS A 245 1.09 14.71 20.01
CA LYS A 245 1.86 15.86 19.53
C LYS A 245 1.15 17.19 19.82
N GLU A 246 -0.17 17.22 19.67
CA GLU A 246 -0.95 18.45 19.85
C GLU A 246 -1.03 18.87 21.32
N VAL A 247 -1.44 17.94 22.19
CA VAL A 247 -1.71 18.19 23.61
C VAL A 247 -0.94 17.17 24.48
N PRO A 248 0.40 17.23 24.54
CA PRO A 248 1.21 16.18 25.19
C PRO A 248 0.90 16.03 26.68
N ASN A 249 0.56 17.12 27.37
CA ASN A 249 0.20 17.09 28.79
C ASN A 249 -1.06 16.27 29.09
N LYS A 250 -2.01 16.15 28.14
CA LYS A 250 -3.18 15.27 28.30
C LYS A 250 -2.77 13.81 28.48
N PHE A 251 -1.72 13.38 27.77
CA PHE A 251 -1.31 11.98 27.72
C PHE A 251 -0.23 11.66 28.75
N VAL A 252 0.75 12.55 28.95
CA VAL A 252 1.87 12.30 29.86
C VAL A 252 1.43 12.16 31.32
N GLU A 253 0.35 12.86 31.70
CA GLU A 253 -0.14 12.90 33.08
C GLU A 253 -0.73 11.55 33.53
N GLU A 254 -1.31 10.79 32.59
CA GLU A 254 -1.95 9.50 32.81
C GLU A 254 -1.34 8.38 31.95
N LEU A 255 -0.07 8.53 31.53
CA LEU A 255 0.58 7.65 30.57
C LEU A 255 0.63 6.18 31.04
N HIS A 256 0.61 5.96 32.35
CA HIS A 256 0.54 4.64 32.98
C HIS A 256 -0.68 3.80 32.54
N LEU A 257 -1.78 4.43 32.11
CA LEU A 257 -2.97 3.72 31.62
C LEU A 257 -2.69 2.96 30.31
N PHE A 258 -1.73 3.43 29.52
CA PHE A 258 -1.39 2.85 28.22
C PHE A 258 -0.44 1.65 28.33
N LEU A 259 0.02 1.27 29.53
CA LEU A 259 1.08 0.27 29.69
C LEU A 259 0.79 -1.07 28.98
N GLU A 260 -0.49 -1.46 28.92
CA GLU A 260 -0.96 -2.69 28.25
C GLU A 260 -1.56 -2.43 26.84
N ALA A 261 -1.32 -1.27 26.25
CA ALA A 261 -1.72 -0.99 24.88
C ALA A 261 -0.80 -1.71 23.88
N LYS A 262 -1.33 -2.01 22.69
CA LYS A 262 -0.56 -2.63 21.60
C LYS A 262 0.66 -1.76 21.26
N TYR A 263 1.73 -2.43 20.85
CA TYR A 263 3.03 -1.85 20.57
C TYR A 263 2.97 -0.69 19.57
N LYS A 264 2.19 -0.84 18.50
CA LYS A 264 1.96 0.23 17.51
C LYS A 264 1.43 1.54 18.13
N TYR A 265 0.58 1.44 19.16
CA TYR A 265 0.06 2.61 19.85
C TYR A 265 1.09 3.21 20.79
N ILE A 266 1.84 2.38 21.52
CA ILE A 266 2.95 2.88 22.36
C ILE A 266 3.99 3.60 21.51
N TYR A 267 4.37 3.02 20.38
CA TYR A 267 5.32 3.64 19.46
C TYR A 267 4.82 5.02 19.01
N ASN A 268 3.57 5.11 18.55
CA ASN A 268 2.99 6.37 18.10
C ASN A 268 2.79 7.39 19.23
N ILE A 269 2.53 6.95 20.46
CA ILE A 269 2.48 7.83 21.63
C ILE A 269 3.86 8.42 21.91
N LEU A 270 4.90 7.58 22.00
CA LEU A 270 6.28 8.04 22.23
C LEU A 270 6.76 8.95 21.09
N TYR A 271 6.41 8.62 19.85
CA TYR A 271 6.74 9.44 18.69
C TYR A 271 5.99 10.78 18.72
N GLY A 272 4.76 10.81 19.21
CA GLY A 272 4.01 12.05 19.43
C GLY A 272 4.69 12.98 20.44
N PHE A 273 5.30 12.43 21.50
CA PHE A 273 6.10 13.22 22.44
C PHE A 273 7.38 13.77 21.82
N GLU A 274 8.05 12.98 20.96
CA GLU A 274 9.24 13.43 20.23
C GLU A 274 8.88 14.61 19.30
N ASP A 275 7.78 14.49 18.54
CA ASP A 275 7.30 15.56 17.68
C ASP A 275 6.89 16.81 18.47
N ALA A 276 6.18 16.64 19.60
CA ALA A 276 5.81 17.74 20.48
C ALA A 276 7.06 18.50 20.96
N TRP A 277 8.10 17.76 21.34
CA TRP A 277 9.35 18.36 21.81
C TRP A 277 10.07 19.12 20.68
N LYS A 278 10.12 18.57 19.47
CA LYS A 278 10.66 19.25 18.28
C LYS A 278 9.92 20.55 17.99
N GLU A 279 8.60 20.58 18.19
CA GLU A 279 7.74 21.78 18.08
C GLU A 279 7.76 22.69 19.31
N LYS A 280 8.73 22.51 20.22
CA LYS A 280 8.92 23.34 21.41
C LYS A 280 7.73 23.32 22.39
N LYS A 281 6.99 22.21 22.43
CA LYS A 281 5.96 21.98 23.45
C LYS A 281 6.55 21.24 24.64
N SER A 282 6.26 21.74 25.84
CA SER A 282 6.74 21.14 27.10
C SER A 282 5.76 20.12 27.66
N PHE A 283 6.32 19.12 28.35
CA PHE A 283 5.61 18.10 29.10
C PHE A 283 6.51 17.54 30.21
N ASN A 284 5.93 16.75 31.11
CA ASN A 284 6.65 16.19 32.25
C ASN A 284 7.57 15.02 31.83
N TRP A 285 8.86 15.32 31.64
CA TRP A 285 9.88 14.32 31.30
C TRP A 285 10.01 13.20 32.34
N GLY A 286 9.86 13.51 33.64
CA GLY A 286 9.93 12.51 34.70
C GLY A 286 8.86 11.43 34.53
N LYS A 287 7.61 11.81 34.27
CA LYS A 287 6.51 10.88 34.01
C LYS A 287 6.72 10.06 32.74
N LEU A 288 7.22 10.69 31.67
CA LEU A 288 7.58 9.98 30.43
C LEU A 288 8.67 8.94 30.70
N PHE A 289 9.74 9.31 31.41
CA PHE A 289 10.84 8.41 31.72
C PHE A 289 10.44 7.27 32.65
N ASP A 290 9.58 7.51 33.65
CA ASP A 290 9.07 6.44 34.50
C ASP A 290 8.22 5.44 33.72
N PHE A 291 7.40 5.93 32.77
CA PHE A 291 6.67 5.06 31.85
C PHE A 291 7.60 4.24 30.97
N VAL A 292 8.58 4.88 30.30
CA VAL A 292 9.53 4.20 29.42
C VAL A 292 10.29 3.10 30.16
N LYS A 293 10.82 3.40 31.36
CA LYS A 293 11.48 2.41 32.22
C LYS A 293 10.57 1.23 32.50
N LYS A 294 9.33 1.48 32.94
CA LYS A 294 8.37 0.43 33.27
C LYS A 294 7.97 -0.41 32.06
N TYR A 295 7.83 0.20 30.89
CA TYR A 295 7.42 -0.50 29.67
C TYR A 295 8.54 -1.39 29.10
N MET A 296 9.76 -0.87 29.02
CA MET A 296 10.89 -1.58 28.41
C MET A 296 11.48 -2.69 29.29
N THR A 297 11.13 -2.73 30.57
CA THR A 297 11.59 -3.76 31.53
C THR A 297 10.56 -4.86 31.78
N LYS A 298 9.47 -4.90 31.02
CA LYS A 298 8.52 -6.02 31.04
C LYS A 298 9.21 -7.32 30.66
N GLU A 299 8.87 -8.40 31.35
CA GLU A 299 9.45 -9.74 31.16
C GLU A 299 9.43 -10.18 29.69
N ASN A 300 8.35 -9.88 28.98
CA ASN A 300 8.13 -10.28 27.59
C ASN A 300 8.32 -9.14 26.57
N PHE A 301 8.97 -8.02 26.92
CA PHE A 301 9.11 -6.86 26.02
C PHE A 301 9.66 -7.21 24.62
N LEU A 302 10.66 -8.11 24.56
CA LEU A 302 11.25 -8.56 23.28
C LEU A 302 10.43 -9.67 22.59
N GLU A 303 9.55 -10.35 23.31
CA GLU A 303 8.77 -11.50 22.81
C GLU A 303 7.34 -11.12 22.39
N GLU A 304 6.77 -10.06 22.96
CA GLU A 304 5.44 -9.50 22.64
C GLU A 304 5.29 -9.05 21.17
N ASP A 305 6.41 -8.88 20.48
CA ASP A 305 6.55 -8.63 19.04
C ASP A 305 5.82 -9.71 18.21
N LYS A 306 5.88 -10.98 18.64
CA LYS A 306 5.54 -12.12 17.75
C LYS A 306 4.10 -12.63 17.83
N LYS A 307 3.29 -12.22 18.81
CA LYS A 307 2.02 -12.94 19.11
C LYS A 307 0.72 -12.25 18.71
N GLU A 308 0.63 -10.93 18.56
CA GLU A 308 -0.69 -10.28 18.37
C GLU A 308 -0.72 -9.03 17.46
N GLN A 309 0.38 -8.67 16.77
CA GLN A 309 0.59 -7.26 16.36
C GLN A 309 0.72 -7.00 14.84
N GLY A 310 0.71 -8.06 14.02
CA GLY A 310 0.97 -8.00 12.58
C GLY A 310 2.47 -8.15 12.26
N GLU A 311 2.81 -8.57 11.03
CA GLU A 311 4.19 -8.90 10.63
C GLU A 311 5.17 -7.71 10.62
N ASP A 312 4.67 -6.46 10.70
CA ASP A 312 5.46 -5.24 10.48
C ASP A 312 5.87 -4.48 11.76
N TRP A 313 5.40 -4.88 12.95
CA TRP A 313 5.63 -4.13 14.19
C TRP A 313 6.54 -4.86 15.16
N HIS A 314 7.76 -4.36 15.29
CA HIS A 314 8.81 -5.03 16.04
C HIS A 314 9.38 -4.23 17.21
N SER A 315 9.90 -4.95 18.21
CA SER A 315 10.48 -4.41 19.47
C SER A 315 11.56 -3.34 19.26
N TYR A 316 12.19 -3.30 18.08
CA TYR A 316 13.17 -2.28 17.71
C TYR A 316 12.60 -0.87 17.49
N HIS A 317 11.32 -0.70 17.13
CA HIS A 317 10.77 0.66 16.88
C HIS A 317 10.67 1.49 18.17
N ILE A 318 10.31 0.87 19.29
CA ILE A 318 10.30 1.47 20.64
C ILE A 318 11.72 1.79 21.08
N ILE A 319 12.67 0.87 20.88
CA ILE A 319 14.09 1.12 21.18
C ILE A 319 14.56 2.37 20.43
N ASN A 320 14.22 2.46 19.14
CA ASN A 320 14.60 3.57 18.27
C ASN A 320 13.97 4.89 18.74
N VAL A 321 12.65 4.95 18.93
CA VAL A 321 11.96 6.20 19.32
C VAL A 321 12.36 6.67 20.73
N VAL A 322 12.68 5.75 21.65
CA VAL A 322 13.21 6.11 22.98
C VAL A 322 14.62 6.70 22.87
N ALA A 323 15.48 6.09 22.04
CA ALA A 323 16.79 6.66 21.77
C ALA A 323 16.67 8.06 21.13
N ASP A 324 15.76 8.23 20.18
CA ASP A 324 15.52 9.52 19.52
C ASP A 324 14.95 10.57 20.49
N LEU A 325 14.06 10.19 21.41
CA LEU A 325 13.59 11.06 22.49
C LEU A 325 14.75 11.59 23.36
N ILE A 326 15.72 10.74 23.71
CA ILE A 326 16.91 11.18 24.46
C ILE A 326 17.77 12.10 23.61
N GLN A 327 17.97 11.77 22.33
CA GLN A 327 18.71 12.63 21.39
C GLN A 327 18.07 14.02 21.31
N GLU A 328 16.78 14.11 21.01
CA GLU A 328 16.07 15.39 20.88
C GLU A 328 15.96 16.13 22.21
N GLY A 329 15.87 15.40 23.32
CA GLY A 329 15.89 15.94 24.69
C GLY A 329 17.23 16.54 25.13
N THR A 330 18.33 16.25 24.41
CA THR A 330 19.70 16.66 24.80
C THR A 330 20.45 17.45 23.74
N ARG A 331 20.01 17.40 22.47
CA ARG A 331 20.73 17.96 21.31
C ARG A 331 20.99 19.47 21.42
N SER A 332 20.04 20.25 21.93
CA SER A 332 20.13 21.71 21.98
C SER A 332 20.15 22.23 23.41
N ASP A 333 21.24 22.89 23.81
CA ASP A 333 21.38 23.47 25.15
C ASP A 333 20.27 24.45 25.53
N SER A 334 19.70 25.15 24.54
CA SER A 334 18.59 26.10 24.71
C SER A 334 17.21 25.44 24.84
N TRP A 335 17.10 24.16 24.49
CA TRP A 335 15.87 23.38 24.50
C TRP A 335 16.16 21.91 24.80
N ALA A 336 16.75 21.69 25.98
CA ALA A 336 17.02 20.38 26.53
C ALA A 336 16.19 20.19 27.80
N PHE A 337 15.92 18.95 28.18
CA PHE A 337 15.30 18.66 29.47
C PHE A 337 16.23 19.06 30.63
N SER A 338 15.63 19.32 31.80
CA SER A 338 16.36 19.74 33.00
C SER A 338 17.40 18.71 33.44
N GLU A 339 18.50 19.18 34.03
CA GLU A 339 19.50 18.33 34.66
C GLU A 339 18.94 17.44 35.79
N ASP A 340 17.79 17.82 36.35
CA ASP A 340 17.05 17.01 37.33
C ASP A 340 16.71 15.61 36.80
N TYR A 341 16.58 15.47 35.48
CA TYR A 341 16.25 14.21 34.81
C TYR A 341 17.48 13.41 34.37
N PHE A 342 18.72 13.86 34.64
CA PHE A 342 19.92 13.14 34.22
C PHE A 342 20.01 11.73 34.80
N LYS A 343 19.60 11.54 36.06
CA LYS A 343 19.58 10.20 36.66
C LYS A 343 18.64 9.25 35.90
N GLN A 344 17.41 9.69 35.65
CA GLN A 344 16.42 8.87 34.93
C GLN A 344 16.82 8.61 33.48
N ALA A 345 17.39 9.60 32.79
CA ALA A 345 17.91 9.42 31.42
C ALA A 345 19.07 8.41 31.38
N GLY A 346 19.97 8.44 32.36
CA GLY A 346 21.03 7.45 32.51
C GLY A 346 20.50 6.03 32.72
N GLU A 347 19.51 5.87 33.61
CA GLU A 347 18.85 4.57 33.84
C GLU A 347 18.21 4.01 32.55
N ILE A 348 17.60 4.87 31.72
CA ILE A 348 17.02 4.45 30.43
C ILE A 348 18.12 4.03 29.45
N ILE A 349 19.24 4.74 29.41
CA ILE A 349 20.39 4.36 28.59
C ILE A 349 20.91 2.98 28.98
N ASP A 350 21.04 2.69 30.28
CA ASP A 350 21.48 1.37 30.75
C ASP A 350 20.49 0.26 30.36
N ILE A 351 19.17 0.55 30.38
CA ILE A 351 18.14 -0.36 29.87
C ILE A 351 18.30 -0.60 28.37
N LEU A 352 18.48 0.47 27.57
CA LEU A 352 18.69 0.35 26.13
C LEU A 352 19.92 -0.50 25.82
N LEU A 353 21.03 -0.29 26.52
CA LEU A 353 22.25 -1.07 26.37
C LEU A 353 22.04 -2.55 26.71
N GLY A 354 21.39 -2.85 27.84
CA GLY A 354 21.06 -4.23 28.22
C GLY A 354 20.09 -4.92 27.26
N ILE A 355 19.24 -4.17 26.55
CA ILE A 355 18.39 -4.70 25.48
C ILE A 355 19.21 -4.97 24.21
N LEU A 356 20.08 -4.04 23.81
CA LEU A 356 20.93 -4.23 22.63
C LEU A 356 21.77 -5.51 22.73
N GLU A 357 22.33 -5.82 23.90
CA GLU A 357 23.09 -7.06 24.12
C GLU A 357 22.30 -8.36 23.82
N LYS A 358 20.96 -8.30 23.91
CA LYS A 358 20.05 -9.43 23.65
C LYS A 358 19.56 -9.49 22.21
N LEU A 359 19.73 -8.43 21.43
CA LEU A 359 19.29 -8.42 20.03
C LEU A 359 20.21 -9.32 19.19
N PRO A 360 19.66 -9.99 18.16
CA PRO A 360 20.48 -10.77 17.25
C PRO A 360 21.51 -9.86 16.58
N LYS A 361 22.78 -10.27 16.62
CA LYS A 361 23.84 -9.59 15.88
C LYS A 361 23.54 -9.78 14.39
N LYS A 362 23.29 -8.72 13.64
CA LYS A 362 23.21 -8.83 12.17
C LYS A 362 24.56 -9.29 11.64
N GLU A 363 24.58 -10.42 10.92
CA GLU A 363 25.78 -11.02 10.33
C GLU A 363 26.23 -10.30 9.05
N GLU A 364 25.39 -9.48 8.42
CA GLU A 364 25.72 -8.85 7.13
C GLU A 364 25.50 -7.34 7.14
N ILE A 365 26.60 -6.60 6.98
CA ILE A 365 26.59 -5.19 6.57
C ILE A 365 26.30 -5.18 5.07
N THR A 366 25.03 -5.00 4.70
CA THR A 366 24.60 -5.03 3.27
C THR A 366 24.76 -3.68 2.57
N HIS A 367 25.03 -2.59 3.31
CA HIS A 367 25.10 -1.24 2.78
C HIS A 367 26.54 -0.70 2.75
N ARG A 368 26.90 -0.02 1.64
CA ARG A 368 28.21 0.63 1.45
C ARG A 368 28.40 1.91 2.27
N ASP A 369 27.35 2.41 2.95
CA ASP A 369 27.36 3.65 3.72
C ASP A 369 27.07 3.39 5.20
N PHE A 370 28.15 3.38 6.00
CA PHE A 370 28.10 3.18 7.44
C PHE A 370 27.33 4.26 8.19
N VAL A 371 27.28 5.50 7.67
CA VAL A 371 26.55 6.60 8.33
C VAL A 371 25.05 6.37 8.20
N THR A 372 24.59 6.05 6.98
CA THR A 372 23.19 5.70 6.73
C THR A 372 22.77 4.46 7.52
N GLU A 373 23.64 3.46 7.67
CA GLU A 373 23.35 2.28 8.49
C GLU A 373 23.22 2.62 9.98
N ALA A 374 24.14 3.43 10.53
CA ALA A 374 24.06 3.86 11.94
C ALA A 374 22.76 4.62 12.22
N LEU A 375 22.31 5.47 11.30
CA LEU A 375 21.06 6.23 11.47
C LEU A 375 19.80 5.35 11.39
N ASN A 376 19.88 4.18 10.77
CA ASN A 376 18.74 3.29 10.54
C ASN A 376 18.72 2.04 11.44
N THR A 377 19.69 1.90 12.34
CA THR A 377 19.78 0.76 13.27
C THR A 377 19.56 1.19 14.72
N SER A 378 19.02 0.30 15.55
CA SER A 378 18.87 0.54 16.99
C SER A 378 20.21 0.80 17.66
N TYR A 379 21.27 0.07 17.27
CA TYR A 379 22.62 0.30 17.76
C TYR A 379 23.10 1.73 17.52
N GLY A 380 23.04 2.20 16.26
CA GLY A 380 23.53 3.53 15.96
C GLY A 380 22.71 4.64 16.61
N ARG A 381 21.37 4.51 16.67
CA ARG A 381 20.52 5.49 17.38
C ARG A 381 20.81 5.57 18.87
N VAL A 382 20.99 4.43 19.55
CA VAL A 382 21.34 4.39 20.97
C VAL A 382 22.73 4.98 21.22
N ILE A 383 23.71 4.69 20.36
CA ILE A 383 25.04 5.29 20.45
C ILE A 383 24.99 6.82 20.32
N ILE A 384 24.22 7.35 19.36
CA ILE A 384 24.04 8.79 19.19
C ILE A 384 23.37 9.40 20.42
N ALA A 385 22.36 8.74 20.99
CA ALA A 385 21.71 9.16 22.23
C ALA A 385 22.70 9.27 23.41
N ILE A 386 23.54 8.25 23.58
CA ILE A 386 24.62 8.23 24.58
C ILE A 386 25.57 9.39 24.37
N ILE A 387 26.01 9.62 23.14
CA ILE A 387 26.95 10.70 22.82
C ILE A 387 26.36 12.08 23.16
N LEU A 388 25.15 12.36 22.69
CA LEU A 388 24.49 13.63 22.95
C LEU A 388 24.20 13.86 24.43
N PHE A 389 23.77 12.82 25.15
CA PHE A 389 23.50 12.90 26.58
C PHE A 389 24.77 13.19 27.39
N SER A 390 25.87 12.50 27.12
CA SER A 390 27.15 12.74 27.81
C SER A 390 27.73 14.12 27.51
N LEU A 391 27.65 14.57 26.26
CA LEU A 391 28.05 15.94 25.89
C LEU A 391 27.22 16.97 26.65
N ARG A 392 25.92 16.73 26.82
CA ARG A 392 25.05 17.60 27.61
C ARG A 392 25.44 17.61 29.09
N LYS A 393 25.70 16.46 29.72
CA LYS A 393 26.19 16.39 31.10
C LYS A 393 27.47 17.20 31.27
N ALA A 394 28.45 16.98 30.40
CA ALA A 394 29.72 17.69 30.42
C ALA A 394 29.57 19.22 30.32
N ARG A 395 28.74 19.70 29.39
CA ARG A 395 28.48 21.14 29.23
C ARG A 395 27.79 21.75 30.45
N VAL A 396 26.91 21.01 31.11
CA VAL A 396 26.22 21.45 32.32
C VAL A 396 27.19 21.52 33.51
N GLU A 397 28.05 20.51 33.67
CA GLU A 397 29.09 20.50 34.71
C GLU A 397 30.11 21.64 34.51
N ASP A 398 30.54 21.87 33.27
CA ASP A 398 31.45 22.96 32.92
C ASP A 398 30.84 24.33 33.26
N LYS A 399 29.55 24.55 32.94
CA LYS A 399 28.81 25.77 33.35
C LYS A 399 28.71 25.95 34.86
N LYS A 400 28.77 24.87 35.64
CA LYS A 400 28.82 24.91 37.11
C LYS A 400 30.23 25.08 37.68
N GLY A 401 31.25 25.18 36.82
CA GLY A 401 32.65 25.26 37.22
C GLY A 401 33.22 23.94 37.78
N ILE A 402 32.52 22.81 37.57
CA ILE A 402 32.97 21.50 38.00
C ILE A 402 34.02 21.00 37.00
N LYS A 403 35.29 21.18 37.32
CA LYS A 403 36.40 20.62 36.53
C LYS A 403 36.61 19.15 36.92
N LYS A 404 35.76 18.27 36.39
CA LYS A 404 36.03 16.83 36.36
C LYS A 404 36.56 16.43 35.00
N GLU A 405 37.40 15.42 34.97
CA GLU A 405 37.70 14.70 33.74
C GLU A 405 36.36 14.12 33.25
N ILE A 406 35.93 14.47 32.03
CA ILE A 406 34.68 13.96 31.44
C ILE A 406 34.88 12.45 31.24
N LYS A 407 34.48 11.67 32.23
CA LYS A 407 34.45 10.20 32.18
C LYS A 407 33.02 9.77 31.98
N TRP A 408 32.82 8.91 31.00
CA TRP A 408 31.57 8.19 30.81
C TRP A 408 31.37 7.32 32.06
N GLU A 409 30.29 7.54 32.82
CA GLU A 409 30.13 6.97 34.17
C GLU A 409 29.71 5.48 34.19
N SER A 410 29.50 4.81 33.04
CA SER A 410 28.99 3.42 33.03
C SER A 410 30.07 2.36 32.79
N MET A 411 30.04 1.29 33.60
CA MET A 411 30.83 0.06 33.44
C MET A 411 30.49 -0.71 32.14
N GLN A 412 29.42 -0.32 31.43
CA GLN A 412 28.97 -0.97 30.19
C GLN A 412 29.74 -0.48 28.94
N TYR A 413 30.69 0.43 29.10
CA TYR A 413 31.51 0.96 28.01
C TYR A 413 32.48 -0.06 27.43
N ASP A 414 33.07 -0.92 28.26
CA ASP A 414 33.92 -2.01 27.78
C ASP A 414 33.12 -2.99 26.90
N SER A 415 31.85 -3.24 27.23
CA SER A 415 30.92 -4.00 26.38
C SER A 415 30.66 -3.27 25.05
N LEU A 416 30.42 -1.95 25.07
CA LEU A 416 30.15 -1.18 23.86
C LEU A 416 31.36 -1.08 22.92
N LEU A 417 32.56 -0.85 23.46
CA LEU A 417 33.82 -0.88 22.71
C LEU A 417 34.16 -2.28 22.21
N SER A 418 33.88 -3.33 22.99
CA SER A 418 34.06 -4.72 22.54
C SER A 418 33.15 -5.04 21.35
N TYR A 419 31.94 -4.46 21.33
CA TYR A 419 31.00 -4.63 20.22
C TYR A 419 31.45 -3.87 18.97
N ILE A 420 31.92 -2.62 19.11
CA ILE A 420 32.51 -1.86 17.98
C ILE A 420 33.71 -2.60 17.39
N ARG A 421 34.54 -3.27 18.22
CA ARG A 421 35.67 -4.09 17.75
C ARG A 421 35.25 -5.33 16.95
N ILE A 422 34.02 -5.84 17.11
CA ILE A 422 33.49 -6.97 16.32
C ILE A 422 33.13 -6.52 14.89
N TYR A 423 32.83 -5.24 14.67
CA TYR A 423 32.46 -4.68 13.36
C TYR A 423 33.61 -3.99 12.61
N ILE A 424 34.76 -3.78 13.27
CA ILE A 424 35.94 -3.09 12.70
C ILE A 424 37.07 -4.07 12.31
N ASN A 425 36.94 -5.36 12.63
CA ASN A 425 37.77 -6.43 12.06
C ASN A 425 36.98 -7.16 10.97
#